data_AF-D8LXS8-F1
#
_entry.id   AF-D8LXS8-F1
#
_cell.length_a   1.000
_cell.length_b   1.000
_cell.length_c   1.000
_cell.angle_alpha   90.00
_cell.angle_beta   90.00
_cell.angle_gamma   90.00
#
_symmetry.space_group_name_H-M   'P 1'
#
loop_
_entity.id
_entity.type
_entity.pdbx_description
1 polymer ?
#
loop_
_entity_poly.entity_id
_entity_poly.type
_entity_poly.pdbx_seq_one_letter_code
_entity_poly.pdbx_strand_id
1 'polypeptide(L)'
;MSAVVDETAVIALFKAFCGYQESEDEFEEKFVIPKEPIILDKCAQILASGHQKPEIVQKIVLIIERICRLNPSFCCSFFLSKTRGEPCDCLGELIGLLLESEDLGVQQSVYQILGTLFGRDATMNLDDRLNLRQFYAVYFPVIEQALLHAPNTAVNATLLAIELVTAFLPIHQTFLRGVFTAGKLLETLMMKLPMDCVPSVSMVIRCAVIRLLSVGIGLQSSWFSTILVHRGLLRFVYALTTPEILLKDSLLAASLRNFFQWALLNHHIEVLLDVAEKVPNLGIAEITPFSDILQFVREKPASELVEKVVAFFGIPEIERNAGGIGGRTVFGFGEF
;
A
#
# COMPACT_ATOMS: atom_id res chain seq x y z
N MET A 1 3.67 4.09 -39.39
CA MET A 1 5.14 4.02 -39.31
C MET A 1 5.52 4.40 -37.88
N SER A 2 5.84 3.44 -37.02
CA SER A 2 6.23 3.74 -35.63
C SER A 2 7.64 4.28 -35.62
N ALA A 3 7.82 5.47 -35.06
CA ALA A 3 9.13 6.07 -34.89
C ALA A 3 9.77 5.45 -33.64
N VAL A 4 10.73 4.54 -33.85
CA VAL A 4 11.71 4.22 -32.80
C VAL A 4 12.42 5.53 -32.47
N VAL A 5 12.36 5.95 -31.21
CA VAL A 5 12.97 7.22 -30.79
C VAL A 5 14.48 7.00 -30.78
N ASP A 6 15.18 7.80 -31.58
CA ASP A 6 16.63 7.75 -31.70
C ASP A 6 17.31 8.11 -30.37
N GLU A 7 18.41 7.44 -30.05
CA GLU A 7 19.18 7.62 -28.82
C GLU A 7 19.63 9.08 -28.64
N THR A 8 19.80 9.79 -29.75
CA THR A 8 20.06 11.23 -29.85
C THR A 8 18.98 12.07 -29.15
N ALA A 9 17.71 11.69 -29.21
CA ALA A 9 16.61 12.43 -28.57
C ALA A 9 16.62 12.26 -27.04
N VAL A 10 17.01 11.08 -26.55
CA VAL A 10 17.16 10.80 -25.11
C VAL A 10 18.38 11.53 -24.55
N ILE A 11 19.49 11.56 -25.31
CA ILE A 11 20.68 12.35 -24.94
C ILE A 11 20.35 13.84 -24.94
N ALA A 12 19.60 14.35 -25.91
CA ALA A 12 19.15 15.75 -25.92
C ALA A 12 18.22 16.07 -24.75
N LEU A 13 17.33 15.14 -24.36
CA LEU A 13 16.50 15.25 -23.16
C LEU A 13 17.33 15.26 -21.87
N PHE A 14 18.35 14.41 -21.78
CA PHE A 14 19.24 14.34 -20.63
C PHE A 14 20.13 15.59 -20.53
N LYS A 15 20.72 16.03 -21.66
CA LYS A 15 21.45 17.29 -21.77
C LYS A 15 20.56 18.46 -21.35
N ALA A 16 19.36 18.58 -21.93
CA ALA A 16 18.39 19.60 -21.53
C ALA A 16 18.09 19.52 -20.02
N PHE A 17 17.74 18.34 -19.50
CA PHE A 17 17.42 18.14 -18.07
C PHE A 17 18.58 18.52 -17.14
N CYS A 18 19.83 18.28 -17.53
CA CYS A 18 21.02 18.70 -16.82
C CYS A 18 21.42 20.17 -17.06
N GLY A 19 20.65 20.93 -17.86
CA GLY A 19 20.90 22.34 -18.18
C GLY A 19 21.87 22.58 -19.34
N TYR A 20 22.18 21.57 -20.14
CA TYR A 20 23.09 21.64 -21.28
C TYR A 20 22.34 21.86 -22.61
N GLN A 21 22.63 22.98 -23.26
CA GLN A 21 22.46 23.13 -24.72
C GLN A 21 23.82 23.41 -25.34
N GLU A 22 24.12 22.77 -26.47
CA GLU A 22 25.16 23.22 -27.39
C GLU A 22 24.58 24.37 -28.21
N SER A 23 25.13 25.58 -28.10
CA SER A 23 24.93 26.63 -29.10
C SER A 23 26.02 26.50 -30.16
N GLU A 24 25.65 26.66 -31.44
CA GLU A 24 26.61 26.68 -32.55
C GLU A 24 27.49 27.94 -32.55
N ASP A 25 27.15 28.93 -31.73
CA ASP A 25 27.91 30.15 -31.55
C ASP A 25 28.29 30.33 -30.07
N GLU A 26 29.61 30.42 -29.84
CA GLU A 26 30.31 30.80 -28.61
C GLU A 26 30.28 29.82 -27.40
N PHE A 27 31.49 29.40 -27.00
CA PHE A 27 31.85 28.62 -25.81
C PHE A 27 31.53 29.37 -24.49
N GLU A 28 30.27 29.68 -24.22
CA GLU A 28 29.81 30.05 -22.88
C GLU A 28 28.70 29.10 -22.43
N GLU A 29 29.03 28.21 -21.48
CA GLU A 29 28.08 27.35 -20.80
C GLU A 29 27.07 28.20 -20.02
N LYS A 30 25.88 28.43 -20.60
CA LYS A 30 24.76 29.06 -19.90
C LYS A 30 23.83 28.00 -19.35
N PHE A 31 23.76 27.92 -18.02
CA PHE A 31 22.75 27.15 -17.31
C PHE A 31 21.36 27.72 -17.61
N VAL A 32 20.62 27.11 -18.53
CA VAL A 32 19.20 27.40 -18.73
C VAL A 32 18.41 26.21 -18.21
N ILE A 33 17.68 26.41 -17.12
CA ILE A 33 16.75 25.41 -16.57
C ILE A 33 15.65 25.23 -17.61
N PRO A 34 15.48 24.04 -18.23
CA PRO A 34 14.35 23.79 -19.11
C PRO A 34 13.06 23.94 -18.30
N LYS A 35 12.02 24.44 -18.94
CA LYS A 35 10.69 24.44 -18.34
C LYS A 35 10.29 22.97 -18.14
N GLU A 36 10.27 22.50 -16.89
CA GLU A 36 9.86 21.16 -16.43
C GLU A 36 8.67 20.55 -17.21
N PRO A 37 7.63 21.31 -17.62
CA PRO A 37 6.54 20.78 -18.44
C PRO A 37 6.97 20.13 -19.75
N ILE A 38 7.93 20.71 -20.48
CA ILE A 38 8.29 20.27 -21.82
C ILE A 38 9.00 18.91 -21.79
N ILE A 39 9.82 18.68 -20.75
CA ILE A 39 10.55 17.42 -20.59
C ILE A 39 9.60 16.31 -20.22
N LEU A 40 8.70 16.56 -19.26
CA LEU A 40 7.77 15.54 -18.79
C LEU A 40 6.76 15.15 -19.90
N ASP A 41 6.29 16.11 -20.70
CA ASP A 41 5.46 15.84 -21.88
C ASP A 41 6.17 14.93 -22.90
N LYS A 42 7.44 15.21 -23.20
CA LYS A 42 8.22 14.38 -24.12
C LYS A 42 8.47 12.98 -23.57
N CYS A 43 8.81 12.86 -22.29
CA CYS A 43 8.97 11.56 -21.62
C CYS A 43 7.68 10.73 -21.71
N ALA A 44 6.53 11.35 -21.42
CA ALA A 44 5.22 10.70 -21.52
C ALA A 44 4.91 10.23 -22.95
N GLN A 45 5.18 11.07 -23.97
CA GLN A 45 5.00 10.70 -25.38
C GLN A 45 5.89 9.52 -25.79
N ILE A 46 7.14 9.50 -25.33
CA ILE A 46 8.08 8.40 -25.62
C ILE A 46 7.58 7.10 -24.99
N LEU A 47 7.13 7.12 -23.73
CA LEU A 47 6.57 5.94 -23.07
C LEU A 47 5.30 5.43 -23.77
N ALA A 48 4.35 6.33 -24.07
CA ALA A 48 3.09 5.99 -24.72
C ALA A 48 3.26 5.40 -26.13
N SER A 49 4.41 5.60 -26.78
CA SER A 49 4.68 5.03 -28.11
C SER A 49 4.92 3.51 -28.10
N GLY A 50 5.15 2.88 -26.94
CA GLY A 50 5.13 1.42 -26.73
C GLY A 50 6.23 0.58 -27.40
N HIS A 51 7.11 1.16 -28.23
CA HIS A 51 8.11 0.43 -29.02
C HIS A 51 9.57 0.80 -28.66
N GLN A 52 9.80 1.15 -27.40
CA GLN A 52 11.12 1.63 -26.97
C GLN A 52 12.02 0.48 -26.51
N LYS A 53 13.32 0.60 -26.78
CA LYS A 53 14.31 -0.35 -26.26
C LYS A 53 14.33 -0.28 -24.72
N PRO A 54 14.61 -1.39 -24.00
CA PRO A 54 14.65 -1.41 -22.54
C PRO A 54 15.56 -0.32 -21.93
N GLU A 55 16.72 -0.05 -22.54
CA GLU A 55 17.66 0.97 -22.07
C GLU A 55 17.10 2.39 -22.19
N ILE A 56 16.25 2.63 -23.19
CA ILE A 56 15.55 3.90 -23.37
C ILE A 56 14.48 4.06 -22.29
N VAL A 57 13.68 3.01 -22.05
CA VAL A 57 12.67 3.00 -20.99
C VAL A 57 13.30 3.29 -19.63
N GLN A 58 14.41 2.62 -19.31
CA GLN A 58 15.15 2.84 -18.07
C GLN A 58 15.60 4.29 -17.91
N LYS A 59 16.22 4.89 -18.94
CA LYS A 59 16.65 6.30 -18.91
C LYS A 59 15.47 7.25 -18.74
N ILE A 60 14.36 7.02 -19.44
CA ILE A 60 13.16 7.87 -19.36
C ILE A 60 12.53 7.80 -17.97
N VAL A 61 12.39 6.61 -17.39
CA VAL A 61 11.83 6.44 -16.05
C VAL A 61 12.70 7.12 -14.99
N LEU A 62 14.04 7.03 -15.10
CA LEU A 62 14.96 7.73 -14.20
C LEU A 62 14.84 9.26 -14.30
N ILE A 63 14.66 9.80 -15.50
CA ILE A 63 14.41 11.23 -15.70
C ILE A 63 13.10 11.63 -15.01
N ILE A 64 12.01 10.87 -15.23
CA ILE A 64 10.72 11.13 -14.59
C ILE A 64 10.83 11.07 -13.06
N GLU A 65 11.51 10.06 -12.50
CA GLU A 65 11.77 9.93 -11.07
C GLU A 65 12.46 11.17 -10.51
N ARG A 66 13.49 11.64 -11.21
CA ARG A 66 14.22 12.83 -10.78
C ARG A 66 13.36 14.09 -10.84
N ILE A 67 12.56 14.27 -11.89
CA ILE A 67 11.62 15.42 -12.00
C ILE A 67 10.58 15.36 -10.87
N CYS A 68 10.01 14.18 -10.59
CA CYS A 68 9.04 14.00 -9.51
C CYS A 68 9.63 14.36 -8.14
N ARG A 69 10.91 14.05 -7.91
CA ARG A 69 11.62 14.46 -6.68
C ARG A 69 11.84 15.97 -6.57
N LEU A 70 12.09 16.64 -7.69
CA LEU A 70 12.33 18.08 -7.73
C LEU A 70 11.03 18.87 -7.57
N ASN A 71 9.99 18.52 -8.33
CA ASN A 71 8.71 19.23 -8.33
C ASN A 71 7.50 18.28 -8.27
N PRO A 72 7.25 17.67 -7.10
CA PRO A 72 6.20 16.67 -6.89
C PRO A 72 4.80 17.22 -7.08
N SER A 73 4.53 18.46 -6.64
CA SER A 73 3.21 19.08 -6.80
C SER A 73 2.87 19.29 -8.28
N PHE A 74 3.82 19.82 -9.05
CA PHE A 74 3.67 19.94 -10.51
C PHE A 74 3.42 18.57 -11.16
N CYS A 75 4.20 17.55 -10.79
CA CYS A 75 4.07 16.21 -11.36
C CYS A 75 2.73 15.55 -11.02
N CYS A 76 2.24 15.69 -9.78
CA CYS A 76 0.91 15.23 -9.41
C CYS A 76 -0.17 15.87 -10.29
N SER A 77 -0.12 17.20 -10.45
CA SER A 77 -1.03 17.90 -11.36
C SER A 77 -0.83 17.48 -12.82
N PHE A 78 0.39 17.20 -13.27
CA PHE A 78 0.66 16.72 -14.63
C PHE A 78 -0.01 15.36 -14.89
N PHE A 79 0.20 14.39 -14.00
CA PHE A 79 -0.31 13.04 -14.18
C PHE A 79 -1.81 12.90 -13.95
N LEU A 80 -2.41 13.80 -13.16
CA LEU A 80 -3.81 13.68 -12.75
C LEU A 80 -4.72 14.77 -13.31
N SER A 81 -4.20 15.91 -13.78
CA SER A 81 -5.06 16.97 -14.30
C SER A 81 -5.71 16.59 -15.63
N LYS A 82 -7.04 16.66 -15.67
CA LYS A 82 -7.85 16.54 -16.88
C LYS A 82 -7.79 17.76 -17.80
N THR A 83 -7.13 18.86 -17.38
CA THR A 83 -7.14 20.13 -18.14
C THR A 83 -6.39 20.07 -19.47
N ARG A 84 -5.64 19.00 -19.77
CA ARG A 84 -4.85 18.87 -20.99
C ARG A 84 -5.57 18.21 -22.17
N GLY A 85 -6.87 17.92 -22.06
CA GLY A 85 -7.69 17.47 -23.20
C GLY A 85 -7.50 16.01 -23.63
N GLU A 86 -6.37 15.40 -23.27
CA GLU A 86 -6.14 13.95 -23.36
C GLU A 86 -5.67 13.45 -21.98
N PRO A 87 -6.19 12.31 -21.48
CA PRO A 87 -5.58 11.67 -20.31
C PRO A 87 -4.13 11.34 -20.68
N CYS A 88 -3.18 11.92 -19.95
CA CYS A 88 -1.82 11.44 -20.00
C CYS A 88 -1.82 10.08 -19.28
N ASP A 89 -2.11 9.01 -20.02
CA ASP A 89 -2.09 7.63 -19.50
C ASP A 89 -0.67 7.17 -19.09
N CYS A 90 0.32 8.07 -19.16
CA CYS A 90 1.68 7.86 -18.67
C CYS A 90 1.72 7.34 -17.22
N LEU A 91 0.81 7.75 -16.33
CA LEU A 91 0.79 7.16 -14.97
C LEU A 91 0.33 5.69 -14.99
N GLY A 92 -0.59 5.34 -15.87
CA GLY A 92 -1.00 3.96 -16.11
C GLY A 92 0.16 3.14 -16.69
N GLU A 93 0.88 3.68 -17.68
CA GLU A 93 2.08 3.06 -18.26
C GLU A 93 3.17 2.83 -17.20
N LEU A 94 3.43 3.82 -16.34
CA LEU A 94 4.36 3.67 -15.23
C LEU A 94 3.92 2.53 -14.30
N ILE A 95 2.65 2.48 -13.91
CA ILE A 95 2.12 1.37 -13.09
C ILE A 95 2.25 0.03 -13.81
N GLY A 96 2.03 -0.03 -15.12
CA GLY A 96 2.32 -1.21 -15.94
C GLY A 96 3.78 -1.64 -15.83
N LEU A 97 4.72 -0.69 -15.97
CA LEU A 97 6.15 -0.95 -15.80
C LEU A 97 6.52 -1.44 -14.40
N LEU A 98 5.88 -0.94 -13.34
CA LEU A 98 6.07 -1.46 -11.98
C LEU A 98 5.69 -2.95 -11.88
N LEU A 99 4.62 -3.34 -12.56
CA LEU A 99 4.00 -4.65 -12.41
C LEU A 99 4.55 -5.71 -13.38
N GLU A 100 5.00 -5.28 -14.56
CA GLU A 100 5.28 -6.17 -15.69
C GLU A 100 6.70 -6.04 -16.26
N SER A 101 7.45 -4.98 -15.93
CA SER A 101 8.81 -4.83 -16.46
C SER A 101 9.73 -5.95 -15.98
N GLU A 102 10.58 -6.46 -16.87
CA GLU A 102 11.63 -7.42 -16.51
C GLU A 102 12.84 -6.73 -15.82
N ASP A 103 12.97 -5.41 -15.94
CA ASP A 103 14.04 -4.62 -15.32
C ASP A 103 13.64 -4.19 -13.90
N LEU A 104 14.30 -4.78 -12.90
CA LEU A 104 14.10 -4.44 -11.49
C LEU A 104 14.42 -2.96 -11.19
N GLY A 105 15.39 -2.36 -11.89
CA GLY A 105 15.72 -0.95 -11.75
C GLY A 105 14.57 -0.04 -12.21
N VAL A 106 13.88 -0.42 -13.29
CA VAL A 106 12.66 0.27 -13.73
C VAL A 106 11.55 0.13 -12.69
N GLN A 107 11.28 -1.09 -12.22
CA GLN A 107 10.26 -1.33 -11.19
C GLN A 107 10.51 -0.51 -9.92
N GLN A 108 11.76 -0.48 -9.44
CA GLN A 108 12.17 0.32 -8.28
C GLN A 108 12.00 1.82 -8.52
N SER A 109 12.39 2.31 -9.69
CA SER A 109 12.26 3.72 -10.04
C SER A 109 10.79 4.16 -10.08
N VAL A 110 9.90 3.33 -10.63
CA VAL A 110 8.45 3.59 -10.58
C VAL A 110 7.92 3.55 -9.15
N TYR A 111 8.32 2.58 -8.34
CA TYR A 111 7.95 2.55 -6.92
C TYR A 111 8.33 3.87 -6.22
N GLN A 112 9.53 4.39 -6.49
CA GLN A 112 9.99 5.68 -5.97
C GLN A 112 9.18 6.87 -6.50
N ILE A 113 8.79 6.86 -7.78
CA ILE A 113 7.88 7.86 -8.36
C ILE A 113 6.55 7.87 -7.59
N LEU A 114 5.89 6.71 -7.47
CA LEU A 114 4.58 6.62 -6.80
C LEU A 114 4.68 7.01 -5.32
N GLY A 115 5.73 6.57 -4.63
CA GLY A 115 6.00 6.98 -3.25
C GLY A 115 6.26 8.48 -3.13
N THR A 116 6.93 9.11 -4.10
CA THR A 116 7.21 10.54 -4.08
C THR A 116 5.96 11.37 -4.35
N LEU A 117 5.11 10.95 -5.28
CA LEU A 117 3.90 11.67 -5.69
C LEU A 117 2.79 11.51 -4.65
N PHE A 118 2.60 10.29 -4.17
CA PHE A 118 1.43 9.93 -3.36
C PHE A 118 1.79 9.56 -1.92
N GLY A 119 3.05 9.34 -1.54
CA GLY A 119 3.43 9.04 -0.16
C GLY A 119 3.44 10.26 0.78
N ARG A 120 2.54 11.23 0.57
CA ARG A 120 2.49 12.49 1.31
C ARG A 120 1.14 12.67 1.99
N ASP A 121 1.15 13.27 3.16
CA ASP A 121 -0.07 13.61 3.86
C ASP A 121 -0.81 14.76 3.14
N ALA A 122 -1.87 14.42 2.41
CA ALA A 122 -2.72 15.38 1.71
C ALA A 122 -3.74 16.09 2.62
N THR A 123 -3.67 15.92 3.96
CA THR A 123 -4.60 16.61 4.86
C THR A 123 -4.47 18.12 4.80
N MET A 124 -3.34 18.66 4.33
CA MET A 124 -3.05 20.10 4.34
C MET A 124 -3.40 20.86 3.04
N ASN A 125 -3.67 20.17 1.92
CA ASN A 125 -3.90 20.82 0.62
C ASN A 125 -5.10 20.20 -0.12
N LEU A 126 -6.06 21.04 -0.54
CA LEU A 126 -7.29 20.61 -1.21
C LEU A 126 -7.02 19.97 -2.57
N ASP A 127 -6.07 20.51 -3.34
CA ASP A 127 -5.71 19.98 -4.65
C ASP A 127 -5.07 18.60 -4.52
N ASP A 128 -4.24 18.40 -3.49
CA ASP A 128 -3.64 17.10 -3.20
C ASP A 128 -4.70 16.05 -2.82
N ARG A 129 -5.78 16.46 -2.13
CA ARG A 129 -6.91 15.55 -1.84
C ARG A 129 -7.66 15.14 -3.10
N LEU A 130 -7.88 16.05 -4.05
CA LEU A 130 -8.52 15.73 -5.33
C LEU A 130 -7.66 14.78 -6.16
N ASN A 131 -6.36 15.05 -6.20
CA ASN A 131 -5.37 14.21 -6.85
C ASN A 131 -5.35 12.79 -6.24
N LEU A 132 -5.30 12.67 -4.91
CA LEU A 132 -5.36 11.36 -4.24
C LEU A 132 -6.67 10.62 -4.52
N ARG A 133 -7.82 11.32 -4.51
CA ARG A 133 -9.11 10.71 -4.86
C ARG A 133 -9.06 10.12 -6.27
N GLN A 134 -8.49 10.84 -7.22
CA GLN A 134 -8.35 10.36 -8.59
C GLN A 134 -7.38 9.18 -8.69
N PHE A 135 -6.25 9.23 -7.98
CA PHE A 135 -5.33 8.09 -7.90
C PHE A 135 -6.02 6.83 -7.40
N TYR A 136 -6.73 6.90 -6.27
CA TYR A 136 -7.45 5.76 -5.71
C TYR A 136 -8.65 5.29 -6.54
N ALA A 137 -9.29 6.20 -7.29
CA ALA A 137 -10.44 5.85 -8.13
C ALA A 137 -10.05 5.23 -9.48
N VAL A 138 -8.93 5.65 -10.07
CA VAL A 138 -8.57 5.32 -11.45
C VAL A 138 -7.38 4.35 -11.52
N TYR A 139 -6.33 4.61 -10.75
CA TYR A 139 -5.03 3.95 -10.93
C TYR A 139 -4.75 2.87 -9.88
N PHE A 140 -5.15 3.08 -8.63
CA PHE A 140 -5.01 2.07 -7.57
C PHE A 140 -5.74 0.75 -7.88
N PRO A 141 -6.90 0.72 -8.56
CA PRO A 141 -7.53 -0.54 -8.97
C PRO A 141 -6.61 -1.41 -9.84
N VAL A 142 -5.70 -0.84 -10.62
CA VAL A 142 -4.73 -1.62 -11.42
C VAL A 142 -3.76 -2.37 -10.50
N ILE A 143 -3.25 -1.68 -9.46
CA ILE A 143 -2.39 -2.27 -8.43
C ILE A 143 -3.14 -3.34 -7.64
N GLU A 144 -4.39 -3.06 -7.25
CA GLU A 144 -5.25 -4.02 -6.56
C GLU A 144 -5.47 -5.28 -7.42
N GLN A 145 -5.84 -5.12 -8.69
CA GLN A 145 -6.06 -6.25 -9.59
C GLN A 145 -4.81 -7.11 -9.79
N ALA A 146 -3.63 -6.49 -9.89
CA ALA A 146 -2.37 -7.23 -9.97
C ALA A 146 -2.09 -8.04 -8.70
N LEU A 147 -2.37 -7.48 -7.51
CA LEU A 147 -2.23 -8.20 -6.25
C LEU A 147 -3.24 -9.36 -6.10
N LEU A 148 -4.44 -9.19 -6.65
CA LEU A 148 -5.47 -10.24 -6.71
C LEU A 148 -5.06 -11.39 -7.66
N HIS A 149 -4.43 -11.08 -8.79
CA HIS A 149 -4.03 -12.04 -9.84
C HIS A 149 -2.53 -12.42 -9.81
N ALA A 150 -1.87 -12.17 -8.69
CA ALA A 150 -0.44 -12.38 -8.50
C ALA A 150 0.17 -13.76 -8.84
N PRO A 151 -0.53 -14.92 -8.94
CA PRO A 151 0.10 -16.15 -9.46
C PRO A 151 0.80 -15.99 -10.83
N ASN A 152 0.43 -14.98 -11.63
CA ASN A 152 1.06 -14.68 -12.92
C ASN A 152 2.05 -13.50 -12.88
N THR A 153 2.25 -12.89 -11.71
CA THR A 153 3.06 -11.67 -11.55
C THR A 153 4.44 -12.00 -11.02
N ALA A 154 5.46 -11.29 -11.49
CA ALA A 154 6.82 -11.45 -10.98
C ALA A 154 6.88 -11.22 -9.46
N VAL A 155 7.71 -11.99 -8.75
CA VAL A 155 7.86 -11.89 -7.29
C VAL A 155 8.23 -10.46 -6.86
N ASN A 156 9.11 -9.79 -7.60
CA ASN A 156 9.56 -8.43 -7.32
C ASN A 156 8.43 -7.40 -7.46
N ALA A 157 7.65 -7.49 -8.54
CA ALA A 157 6.48 -6.64 -8.75
C ALA A 157 5.44 -6.81 -7.63
N THR A 158 5.15 -8.05 -7.25
CA THR A 158 4.24 -8.35 -6.12
C THR A 158 4.77 -7.76 -4.82
N LEU A 159 6.07 -7.91 -4.55
CA LEU A 159 6.70 -7.35 -3.36
C LEU A 159 6.57 -5.83 -3.34
N LEU A 160 6.98 -5.14 -4.41
CA LEU A 160 6.92 -3.68 -4.48
C LEU A 160 5.49 -3.14 -4.38
N ALA A 161 4.50 -3.83 -4.96
CA ALA A 161 3.10 -3.47 -4.80
C ALA A 161 2.63 -3.60 -3.33
N ILE A 162 3.01 -4.68 -2.63
CA ILE A 162 2.71 -4.83 -1.19
C ILE A 162 3.41 -3.75 -0.37
N GLU A 163 4.68 -3.44 -0.67
CA GLU A 163 5.43 -2.37 0.01
C GLU A 163 4.78 -1.00 -0.21
N LEU A 164 4.24 -0.74 -1.41
CA LEU A 164 3.56 0.52 -1.71
C LEU A 164 2.27 0.66 -0.88
N VAL A 165 1.46 -0.40 -0.83
CA VAL A 165 0.26 -0.43 0.02
C VAL A 165 0.62 -0.29 1.50
N THR A 166 1.72 -0.92 1.93
CA THR A 166 2.23 -0.83 3.30
C THR A 166 2.64 0.60 3.65
N ALA A 167 3.35 1.28 2.75
CA ALA A 167 3.77 2.67 2.92
C ALA A 167 2.57 3.64 2.95
N PHE A 168 1.54 3.39 2.15
CA PHE A 168 0.36 4.24 2.08
C PHE A 168 -0.63 4.01 3.23
N LEU A 169 -0.64 2.83 3.85
CA LEU A 169 -1.56 2.50 4.94
C LEU A 169 -1.62 3.54 6.07
N PRO A 170 -0.50 3.98 6.67
CA PRO A 170 -0.56 4.97 7.75
C PRO A 170 -0.95 6.37 7.27
N ILE A 171 -0.69 6.70 6.00
CA ILE A 171 -0.87 8.04 5.43
C ILE A 171 -2.30 8.23 4.90
N HIS A 172 -2.84 7.22 4.22
CA HIS A 172 -4.10 7.28 3.47
C HIS A 172 -5.20 6.40 4.07
N GLN A 173 -5.29 6.38 5.40
CA GLN A 173 -6.16 5.47 6.13
C GLN A 173 -7.61 5.50 5.65
N THR A 174 -8.17 6.67 5.34
CA THR A 174 -9.55 6.79 4.88
C THR A 174 -9.80 6.05 3.55
N PHE A 175 -8.88 6.15 2.59
CA PHE A 175 -9.01 5.49 1.29
C PHE A 175 -8.80 3.98 1.42
N LEU A 176 -7.73 3.59 2.11
CA LEU A 176 -7.39 2.17 2.27
C LEU A 176 -8.35 1.43 3.19
N ARG A 177 -8.97 2.10 4.16
CA ARG A 177 -10.08 1.52 4.93
C ARG A 177 -11.22 1.11 4.00
N GLY A 178 -11.59 1.93 3.02
CA GLY A 178 -12.60 1.59 2.01
C GLY A 178 -12.22 0.35 1.21
N VAL A 179 -10.99 0.32 0.69
CA VAL A 179 -10.45 -0.80 -0.10
C VAL A 179 -10.41 -2.10 0.71
N PHE A 180 -9.88 -2.07 1.93
CA PHE A 180 -9.79 -3.27 2.77
C PHE A 180 -11.13 -3.72 3.34
N THR A 181 -12.07 -2.79 3.58
CA THR A 181 -13.43 -3.15 3.98
C THR A 181 -14.20 -3.79 2.83
N ALA A 182 -13.89 -3.49 1.57
CA ALA A 182 -14.47 -4.23 0.42
C ALA A 182 -13.97 -5.69 0.34
N GLY A 183 -12.92 -6.05 1.09
CA GLY A 183 -12.59 -7.43 1.51
C GLY A 183 -11.67 -8.22 0.62
N LYS A 184 -11.82 -8.13 -0.70
CA LYS A 184 -11.11 -9.03 -1.63
C LYS A 184 -9.60 -8.90 -1.51
N LEU A 185 -9.07 -7.67 -1.49
CA LEU A 185 -7.62 -7.47 -1.42
C LEU A 185 -7.01 -8.05 -0.13
N LEU A 186 -7.58 -7.72 1.03
CA LEU A 186 -7.04 -8.21 2.31
C LEU A 186 -7.14 -9.73 2.39
N GLU A 187 -8.30 -10.31 2.05
CA GLU A 187 -8.49 -11.76 2.02
C GLU A 187 -7.50 -12.46 1.10
N THR A 188 -7.30 -11.96 -0.12
CA THR A 188 -6.33 -12.54 -1.07
C THR A 188 -4.89 -12.43 -0.58
N LEU A 189 -4.51 -11.32 0.08
CA LEU A 189 -3.18 -11.21 0.70
C LEU A 189 -3.03 -12.20 1.86
N MET A 190 -4.06 -12.39 2.68
CA MET A 190 -4.05 -13.35 3.79
C MET A 190 -3.95 -14.80 3.33
N MET A 191 -4.60 -15.16 2.20
CA MET A 191 -4.49 -16.50 1.58
C MET A 191 -3.06 -16.86 1.15
N LYS A 192 -2.15 -15.88 1.02
CA LYS A 192 -0.74 -16.11 0.71
C LYS A 192 0.07 -16.57 1.93
N LEU A 193 -0.48 -16.45 3.14
CA LEU A 193 0.22 -16.81 4.38
C LEU A 193 0.34 -18.32 4.57
N PRO A 194 -0.74 -19.13 4.58
CA PRO A 194 -0.61 -20.55 4.89
C PRO A 194 0.35 -21.26 3.93
N MET A 195 1.13 -22.18 4.48
CA MET A 195 2.07 -22.98 3.70
C MET A 195 1.36 -23.91 2.71
N ASP A 196 0.17 -24.39 3.10
CA ASP A 196 -0.56 -25.42 2.35
C ASP A 196 -1.53 -24.85 1.32
N CYS A 197 -1.85 -23.55 1.38
CA CYS A 197 -2.83 -22.94 0.47
C CYS A 197 -2.21 -22.59 -0.89
N VAL A 198 -0.98 -22.06 -0.92
CA VAL A 198 -0.28 -21.70 -2.16
C VAL A 198 1.21 -22.02 -2.05
N PRO A 199 1.64 -23.24 -2.47
CA PRO A 199 3.02 -23.70 -2.33
C PRO A 199 4.05 -22.85 -3.07
N SER A 200 3.64 -22.15 -4.14
CA SER A 200 4.52 -21.33 -4.98
C SER A 200 4.81 -19.93 -4.45
N VAL A 201 4.10 -19.48 -3.40
CA VAL A 201 4.36 -18.17 -2.80
C VAL A 201 5.74 -18.19 -2.13
N SER A 202 6.57 -17.17 -2.39
CA SER A 202 7.88 -17.07 -1.76
C SER A 202 7.79 -16.66 -0.29
N MET A 203 8.80 -17.04 0.51
CA MET A 203 8.89 -16.61 1.92
C MET A 203 8.96 -15.08 2.07
N VAL A 204 9.55 -14.40 1.10
CA VAL A 204 9.68 -12.93 1.11
C VAL A 204 8.30 -12.28 1.00
N ILE A 205 7.41 -12.81 0.15
CA ILE A 205 6.02 -12.33 0.03
C ILE A 205 5.26 -12.54 1.34
N ARG A 206 5.41 -13.70 1.99
CA ARG A 206 4.80 -13.94 3.31
C ARG A 206 5.25 -12.91 4.35
N CYS A 207 6.54 -12.64 4.41
CA CYS A 207 7.09 -11.62 5.31
C CYS A 207 6.56 -10.22 4.98
N ALA A 208 6.42 -9.87 3.69
CA ALA A 208 5.83 -8.60 3.26
C ALA A 208 4.36 -8.46 3.69
N VAL A 209 3.55 -9.52 3.54
CA VAL A 209 2.16 -9.53 4.04
C VAL A 209 2.12 -9.34 5.56
N ILE A 210 2.92 -10.09 6.33
CA ILE A 210 2.96 -9.90 7.80
C ILE A 210 3.39 -8.48 8.19
N ARG A 211 4.30 -7.87 7.42
CA ARG A 211 4.71 -6.49 7.63
C ARG A 211 3.57 -5.50 7.37
N LEU A 212 2.81 -5.67 6.28
CA LEU A 212 1.60 -4.90 6.02
C LEU A 212 0.62 -4.99 7.20
N LEU A 213 0.39 -6.21 7.71
CA LEU A 213 -0.47 -6.41 8.87
C LEU A 213 0.07 -5.72 10.13
N SER A 214 1.39 -5.79 10.34
CA SER A 214 2.05 -5.13 11.47
C SER A 214 1.93 -3.61 11.40
N VAL A 215 2.02 -3.02 10.21
CA VAL A 215 1.78 -1.58 10.01
C VAL A 215 0.33 -1.22 10.29
N GLY A 216 -0.63 -2.06 9.88
CA GLY A 216 -2.05 -1.85 10.19
C GLY A 216 -2.37 -1.94 11.69
N ILE A 217 -1.76 -2.89 12.40
CA ILE A 217 -1.81 -2.98 13.88
C ILE A 217 -0.89 -1.95 14.56
N GLY A 218 -0.05 -1.26 13.80
CA GLY A 218 0.70 -0.10 14.26
C GLY A 218 -0.16 1.17 14.32
N LEU A 219 -1.34 1.18 13.69
CA LEU A 219 -2.21 2.34 13.64
C LEU A 219 -2.91 2.54 14.98
N GLN A 220 -2.94 3.78 15.49
CA GLN A 220 -3.69 4.12 16.70
C GLN A 220 -5.21 3.87 16.55
N SER A 221 -5.71 3.89 15.32
CA SER A 221 -7.10 3.60 15.04
C SER A 221 -7.35 2.08 15.02
N SER A 222 -8.32 1.58 15.77
CA SER A 222 -8.61 0.14 15.86
C SER A 222 -9.25 -0.47 14.61
N TRP A 223 -9.63 0.32 13.60
CA TRP A 223 -10.41 -0.20 12.46
C TRP A 223 -9.75 -1.39 11.76
N PHE A 224 -8.41 -1.42 11.67
CA PHE A 224 -7.68 -2.50 11.01
C PHE A 224 -7.72 -3.79 11.85
N SER A 225 -7.50 -3.69 13.17
CA SER A 225 -7.62 -4.84 14.08
C SER A 225 -9.04 -5.39 14.09
N THR A 226 -10.05 -4.53 14.12
CA THR A 226 -11.45 -4.93 14.04
C THR A 226 -11.72 -5.73 12.77
N ILE A 227 -11.29 -5.26 11.59
CA ILE A 227 -11.51 -6.00 10.32
C ILE A 227 -10.87 -7.39 10.38
N LEU A 228 -9.63 -7.51 10.86
CA LEU A 228 -8.92 -8.78 10.93
C LEU A 228 -9.66 -9.81 11.80
N VAL A 229 -10.18 -9.38 12.95
CA VAL A 229 -10.87 -10.25 13.92
C VAL A 229 -12.28 -10.57 13.44
N HIS A 230 -13.10 -9.56 13.11
CA HIS A 230 -14.50 -9.76 12.74
C HIS A 230 -14.69 -10.58 11.46
N ARG A 231 -13.72 -10.55 10.55
CA ARG A 231 -13.73 -11.39 9.35
C ARG A 231 -13.02 -12.73 9.53
N GLY A 232 -12.53 -13.02 10.74
CA GLY A 232 -11.82 -14.25 11.06
C GLY A 232 -10.54 -14.41 10.24
N LEU A 233 -9.86 -13.32 9.86
CA LEU A 233 -8.66 -13.37 9.03
C LEU A 233 -7.42 -13.76 9.85
N LEU A 234 -7.41 -13.53 11.17
CA LEU A 234 -6.30 -13.94 12.03
C LEU A 234 -6.00 -15.44 11.96
N ARG A 235 -6.97 -16.28 11.58
CA ARG A 235 -6.75 -17.71 11.32
C ARG A 235 -5.60 -17.99 10.34
N PHE A 236 -5.40 -17.10 9.35
CA PHE A 236 -4.31 -17.24 8.38
C PHE A 236 -2.94 -16.90 8.98
N VAL A 237 -2.89 -15.98 9.95
CA VAL A 237 -1.68 -15.69 10.73
C VAL A 237 -1.37 -16.87 11.66
N TYR A 238 -2.38 -17.40 12.36
CA TYR A 238 -2.22 -18.55 13.24
C TYR A 238 -1.73 -19.80 12.52
N ALA A 239 -2.13 -20.01 11.26
CA ALA A 239 -1.61 -21.10 10.43
C ALA A 239 -0.08 -21.09 10.26
N LEU A 240 0.58 -19.94 10.41
CA LEU A 240 2.04 -19.80 10.41
C LEU A 240 2.66 -19.71 11.80
N THR A 241 1.84 -19.59 12.84
CA THR A 241 2.28 -19.30 14.20
C THR A 241 2.45 -20.61 14.98
N THR A 242 3.35 -21.47 14.50
CA THR A 242 3.65 -22.76 15.15
C THR A 242 4.96 -22.69 15.93
N PRO A 243 5.17 -23.59 16.92
CA PRO A 243 6.45 -23.67 17.63
C PRO A 243 7.65 -23.84 16.67
N GLU A 244 7.50 -24.65 15.63
CA GLU A 244 8.58 -24.92 14.65
C GLU A 244 8.98 -23.69 13.85
N ILE A 245 8.05 -22.76 13.60
CA ILE A 245 8.33 -21.51 12.90
C ILE A 245 8.88 -20.48 13.89
N LEU A 246 8.23 -20.31 15.04
CA LEU A 246 8.57 -19.27 16.00
C LEU A 246 9.93 -19.49 16.67
N LEU A 247 10.32 -20.74 16.94
CA LEU A 247 11.61 -21.03 17.59
C LEU A 247 12.80 -20.90 16.65
N LYS A 248 12.58 -20.70 15.34
CA LYS A 248 13.66 -20.46 14.38
C LYS A 248 14.14 -19.01 14.44
N ASP A 249 15.43 -18.83 14.26
CA ASP A 249 16.00 -17.51 13.94
C ASP A 249 15.78 -17.20 12.46
N SER A 250 14.59 -16.68 12.14
CA SER A 250 14.17 -16.36 10.78
C SER A 250 13.41 -15.05 10.69
N LEU A 251 13.46 -14.41 9.53
CA LEU A 251 12.72 -13.17 9.26
C LEU A 251 11.21 -13.36 9.48
N LEU A 252 10.68 -14.53 9.13
CA LEU A 252 9.27 -14.86 9.31
C LEU A 252 8.91 -14.94 10.81
N ALA A 253 9.72 -15.63 11.61
CA ALA A 253 9.51 -15.71 13.05
C ALA A 253 9.57 -14.33 13.72
N ALA A 254 10.55 -13.50 13.33
CA ALA A 254 10.66 -12.12 13.82
C ALA A 254 9.44 -11.27 13.42
N SER A 255 8.95 -11.42 12.18
CA SER A 255 7.79 -10.68 11.68
C SER A 255 6.50 -11.07 12.41
N LEU A 256 6.29 -12.37 12.67
CA LEU A 256 5.15 -12.86 13.45
C LEU A 256 5.19 -12.35 14.90
N ARG A 257 6.34 -12.44 15.56
CA ARG A 257 6.50 -11.89 16.92
C ARG A 257 6.23 -10.39 16.95
N ASN A 258 6.77 -9.63 15.99
CA ASN A 258 6.55 -8.20 15.91
C ASN A 258 5.07 -7.85 15.72
N PHE A 259 4.35 -8.58 14.88
CA PHE A 259 2.91 -8.37 14.68
C PHE A 259 2.12 -8.45 16.00
N PHE A 260 2.33 -9.51 16.78
CA PHE A 260 1.65 -9.69 18.07
C PHE A 260 2.16 -8.73 19.15
N GLN A 261 3.45 -8.38 19.12
CA GLN A 261 4.01 -7.37 20.02
C GLN A 261 3.38 -5.99 19.78
N TRP A 262 3.19 -5.60 18.51
CA TRP A 262 2.50 -4.36 18.18
C TRP A 262 1.05 -4.36 18.65
N ALA A 263 0.35 -5.49 18.53
CA ALA A 263 -1.02 -5.62 19.05
C ALA A 263 -1.09 -5.35 20.56
N LEU A 264 -0.10 -5.86 21.31
CA LEU A 264 0.02 -5.66 22.75
C LEU A 264 0.33 -4.21 23.10
N LEU A 265 1.35 -3.63 22.45
CA LEU A 265 1.83 -2.26 22.71
C LEU A 265 0.77 -1.20 22.42
N ASN A 266 0.01 -1.36 21.33
CA ASN A 266 -1.04 -0.42 20.94
C ASN A 266 -2.41 -0.76 21.55
N HIS A 267 -2.49 -1.79 22.40
CA HIS A 267 -3.73 -2.23 23.05
C HIS A 267 -4.87 -2.52 22.05
N HIS A 268 -4.59 -3.25 20.96
CA HIS A 268 -5.62 -3.71 20.02
C HIS A 268 -6.46 -4.82 20.65
N ILE A 269 -7.43 -4.42 21.47
CA ILE A 269 -8.17 -5.32 22.38
C ILE A 269 -8.80 -6.50 21.64
N GLU A 270 -9.39 -6.29 20.47
CA GLU A 270 -10.03 -7.38 19.71
C GLU A 270 -9.03 -8.47 19.33
N VAL A 271 -7.80 -8.09 18.95
CA VAL A 271 -6.73 -9.04 18.63
C VAL A 271 -6.24 -9.71 19.90
N LEU A 272 -6.06 -8.98 20.99
CA LEU A 272 -5.58 -9.56 22.26
C LEU A 272 -6.55 -10.61 22.82
N LEU A 273 -7.86 -10.36 22.73
CA LEU A 273 -8.90 -11.30 23.13
C LEU A 273 -8.91 -12.54 22.23
N ASP A 274 -8.84 -12.36 20.92
CA ASP A 274 -8.78 -13.48 19.96
C ASP A 274 -7.52 -14.33 20.17
N VAL A 275 -6.37 -13.70 20.42
CA VAL A 275 -5.12 -14.38 20.79
C VAL A 275 -5.31 -15.18 22.07
N ALA A 276 -5.91 -14.60 23.12
CA ALA A 276 -6.12 -15.28 24.39
C ALA A 276 -7.04 -16.50 24.27
N GLU A 277 -8.00 -16.48 23.35
CA GLU A 277 -8.86 -17.61 23.04
C GLU A 277 -8.12 -18.72 22.29
N LYS A 278 -7.33 -18.38 21.26
CA LYS A 278 -6.76 -19.36 20.33
C LYS A 278 -5.41 -19.93 20.78
N VAL A 279 -4.52 -19.10 21.31
CA VAL A 279 -3.14 -19.47 21.66
C VAL A 279 -3.00 -20.68 22.59
N PRO A 280 -3.82 -20.87 23.64
CA PRO A 280 -3.69 -22.02 24.53
C PRO A 280 -3.70 -23.38 23.81
N ASN A 281 -4.34 -23.45 22.65
CA ASN A 281 -4.47 -24.67 21.85
C ASN A 281 -3.34 -24.84 20.81
N LEU A 282 -2.45 -23.85 20.65
CA LEU A 282 -1.41 -23.83 19.60
C LEU A 282 -0.03 -24.28 20.10
N GLY A 283 0.13 -24.55 21.40
CA GLY A 283 1.42 -24.96 21.98
C GLY A 283 2.48 -23.87 22.05
N ILE A 284 2.07 -22.60 21.93
CA ILE A 284 2.96 -21.42 21.91
C ILE A 284 2.72 -20.47 23.09
N ALA A 285 1.88 -20.85 24.06
CA ALA A 285 1.43 -19.99 25.14
C ALA A 285 2.56 -19.44 26.02
N GLU A 286 3.67 -20.17 26.14
CA GLU A 286 4.84 -19.79 26.93
C GLU A 286 5.85 -18.95 26.13
N ILE A 287 5.62 -18.75 24.83
CA ILE A 287 6.54 -18.03 23.94
C ILE A 287 6.18 -16.54 23.95
N THR A 288 7.16 -15.65 24.11
CA THR A 288 6.97 -14.19 23.94
C THR A 288 6.67 -13.85 22.47
N PRO A 289 5.66 -13.01 22.16
CA PRO A 289 4.87 -12.16 23.08
C PRO A 289 3.56 -12.77 23.60
N PHE A 290 3.27 -14.03 23.31
CA PHE A 290 1.99 -14.66 23.64
C PHE A 290 1.77 -14.80 25.15
N SER A 291 2.82 -15.14 25.91
CA SER A 291 2.78 -15.17 27.37
C SER A 291 2.28 -13.86 27.96
N ASP A 292 2.78 -12.74 27.43
CA ASP A 292 2.54 -11.40 27.94
C ASP A 292 1.13 -10.93 27.59
N ILE A 293 0.64 -11.31 26.39
CA ILE A 293 -0.74 -11.07 25.97
C ILE A 293 -1.71 -11.84 26.88
N LEU A 294 -1.44 -13.12 27.14
CA LEU A 294 -2.28 -13.93 28.03
C LEU A 294 -2.33 -13.36 29.44
N GLN A 295 -1.20 -12.88 29.96
CA GLN A 295 -1.14 -12.20 31.25
C GLN A 295 -1.97 -10.91 31.24
N PHE A 296 -1.78 -10.06 30.22
CA PHE A 296 -2.51 -8.79 30.08
C PHE A 296 -4.03 -9.00 30.08
N VAL A 297 -4.53 -10.03 29.36
CA VAL A 297 -5.96 -10.32 29.29
C VAL A 297 -6.49 -10.90 30.61
N ARG A 298 -5.71 -11.70 31.33
CA ARG A 298 -6.11 -12.24 32.64
C ARG A 298 -6.21 -11.17 33.73
N GLU A 299 -5.31 -10.19 33.70
CA GLU A 299 -5.22 -9.13 34.70
C GLU A 299 -6.28 -8.02 34.50
N LYS A 300 -6.94 -7.97 33.34
CA LYS A 300 -7.97 -6.97 33.04
C LYS A 300 -9.35 -7.61 32.93
N PRO A 301 -10.37 -7.13 33.67
CA PRO A 301 -11.71 -7.67 33.57
C PRO A 301 -12.26 -7.47 32.15
N ALA A 302 -12.86 -8.52 31.59
CA ALA A 302 -13.39 -8.52 30.22
C ALA A 302 -14.39 -7.37 29.97
N SER A 303 -15.14 -6.94 30.98
CA SER A 303 -16.04 -5.78 30.90
C SER A 303 -15.30 -4.47 30.64
N GLU A 304 -14.12 -4.25 31.24
CA GLU A 304 -13.31 -3.05 31.03
C GLU A 304 -12.61 -3.06 29.67
N LEU A 305 -12.30 -4.25 29.15
CA LEU A 305 -11.77 -4.44 27.81
C LEU A 305 -12.85 -4.19 26.74
N VAL A 306 -14.07 -4.69 26.95
CA VAL A 306 -15.20 -4.56 26.02
C VAL A 306 -15.80 -3.14 26.04
N GLU A 307 -15.85 -2.46 27.18
CA GLU A 307 -16.29 -1.06 27.26
C GLU A 307 -15.41 -0.13 26.40
N LYS A 308 -14.10 -0.40 26.32
CA LYS A 308 -13.19 0.34 25.42
C LYS A 308 -13.49 0.10 23.94
N VAL A 309 -13.95 -1.10 23.59
CA VAL A 309 -14.38 -1.42 22.22
C VAL A 309 -15.67 -0.64 21.89
N VAL A 310 -16.67 -0.65 22.79
CA VAL A 310 -17.96 0.03 22.59
C VAL A 310 -17.82 1.56 22.56
N ALA A 311 -16.99 2.16 23.42
CA ALA A 311 -16.74 3.59 23.42
C ALA A 311 -16.06 4.09 22.13
N PHE A 312 -15.27 3.24 21.47
CA PHE A 312 -14.59 3.55 20.21
C PHE A 312 -15.52 3.50 18.99
N PHE A 313 -16.62 2.74 19.07
CA PHE A 313 -17.60 2.59 17.99
C PHE A 313 -18.63 3.71 17.88
N GLY A 314 -18.60 4.72 18.77
CA GLY A 314 -19.33 5.99 18.66
C GLY A 314 -20.51 5.93 17.70
N ILE A 315 -21.57 5.22 18.08
CA ILE A 315 -22.89 5.42 17.46
C ILE A 315 -23.14 6.92 17.67
N PRO A 316 -23.38 7.72 16.62
CA PRO A 316 -23.74 9.11 16.83
C PRO A 316 -24.92 9.13 17.79
N GLU A 317 -24.80 9.83 18.92
CA GLU A 317 -25.94 10.24 19.72
C GLU A 317 -26.78 11.22 18.87
N ILE A 318 -27.52 10.67 17.92
CA ILE A 318 -28.64 11.31 17.28
C ILE A 318 -29.81 10.39 17.65
N GLU A 319 -30.82 10.97 18.29
CA GLU A 319 -32.03 10.31 18.85
C GLU A 319 -31.95 9.84 20.31
N ARG A 320 -31.57 10.75 21.22
CA ARG A 320 -32.16 10.76 22.58
C ARG A 320 -32.95 12.02 22.94
N ASN A 321 -33.11 12.95 22.01
CA ASN A 321 -33.95 14.14 22.20
C ASN A 321 -34.93 14.32 21.04
N ALA A 322 -35.90 13.41 20.95
CA ALA A 322 -37.22 13.71 20.39
C ALA A 322 -38.20 12.74 21.05
N GLY A 323 -39.09 13.26 21.88
CA GLY A 323 -40.07 12.46 22.57
C GLY A 323 -41.06 11.81 21.61
N GLY A 324 -41.52 10.62 21.99
CA GLY A 324 -42.87 10.18 21.70
C GLY A 324 -43.03 9.16 20.57
N ILE A 325 -43.56 8.00 20.99
CA ILE A 325 -44.48 7.12 20.27
C ILE A 325 -43.83 5.98 19.44
N GLY A 326 -43.59 4.86 20.13
CA GLY A 326 -44.16 3.54 19.84
C GLY A 326 -43.72 2.76 18.60
N GLY A 327 -43.08 1.60 18.80
CA GLY A 327 -43.14 0.50 17.82
C GLY A 327 -42.00 -0.51 17.82
N ARG A 328 -42.08 -1.52 18.69
CA ARG A 328 -41.51 -2.89 18.60
C ARG A 328 -40.09 -3.09 17.99
N THR A 329 -39.14 -3.30 18.90
CA THR A 329 -37.98 -4.19 18.73
C THR A 329 -38.41 -5.63 18.44
N VAL A 330 -37.87 -6.25 17.39
CA VAL A 330 -37.73 -7.70 17.28
C VAL A 330 -36.31 -8.00 16.79
N PHE A 331 -35.46 -8.43 17.72
CA PHE A 331 -34.25 -9.17 17.42
C PHE A 331 -34.65 -10.58 17.01
N GLY A 332 -34.20 -11.04 15.83
CA GLY A 332 -34.31 -12.43 15.40
C GLY A 332 -32.93 -12.95 15.06
N PHE A 333 -32.31 -13.67 15.99
CA PHE A 333 -31.30 -14.67 15.67
C PHE A 333 -31.98 -15.79 14.87
N GLY A 334 -31.39 -16.18 13.74
CA GLY A 334 -31.84 -17.31 12.94
C GLY A 334 -30.62 -18.08 12.44
N GLU A 335 -30.43 -19.26 13.04
CA GLU A 335 -29.53 -20.33 12.62
C GLU A 335 -29.72 -20.65 11.13
N PHE A 336 -28.63 -20.80 10.38
CA PHE A 336 -28.30 -21.90 9.45
C PHE A 336 -26.89 -21.72 8.88
#